data_AF-A0A1T5AQR5-F1
#
_entry.id   AF-A0A1T5AQR5-F1
#
_cell.length_a   1.000
_cell.length_b   1.000
_cell.length_c   1.000
_cell.angle_alpha   90.00
_cell.angle_beta   90.00
_cell.angle_gamma   90.00
#
_symmetry.space_group_name_H-M   'P 1'
#
loop_
_entity.id
_entity.type
_entity.pdbx_description
1 polymer ?
#
loop_
_entity_poly.entity_id
_entity_poly.type
_entity_poly.pdbx_seq_one_letter_code
_entity_poly.pdbx_strand_id
1 'polypeptide(L)'
;MATKTTFDFNNENITSGFQKVFTTIQDSKISVSSKSGKQWLNIPLIFALVIAIIFPFIAILAVALVLLSIIKITVEREIKETKDPNKMIEIK
;
A
#
# COMPACT_ATOMS: atom_id res chain seq x y z
N MET A 1 -44.43 -2.88 18.07
CA MET A 1 -44.59 -2.47 16.67
C MET A 1 -43.25 -1.93 16.19
N ALA A 2 -42.67 -2.53 15.16
CA ALA A 2 -41.38 -2.10 14.60
C ALA A 2 -41.63 -1.10 13.46
N THR A 3 -41.19 0.14 13.64
CA THR A 3 -41.30 1.19 12.61
C THR A 3 -40.32 0.87 11.49
N LYS A 4 -40.80 0.30 10.39
CA LYS A 4 -39.99 0.06 9.20
C LYS A 4 -39.82 1.39 8.46
N THR A 5 -38.68 2.06 8.67
CA THR A 5 -38.33 3.26 7.91
C THR A 5 -37.93 2.85 6.51
N THR A 6 -38.85 2.92 5.57
CA THR A 6 -38.56 2.76 4.14
C THR A 6 -38.04 4.11 3.64
N PHE A 7 -36.75 4.17 3.29
CA PHE A 7 -36.18 5.31 2.59
C PHE A 7 -36.39 5.10 1.10
N ASP A 8 -37.35 5.81 0.52
CA ASP A 8 -37.55 5.84 -0.94
C ASP A 8 -36.47 6.70 -1.58
N PHE A 9 -35.41 6.06 -2.08
CA PHE A 9 -34.40 6.71 -2.89
C PHE A 9 -34.90 6.80 -4.33
N ASN A 10 -35.31 8.00 -4.76
CA ASN A 10 -35.72 8.25 -6.14
C ASN A 10 -34.51 8.11 -7.08
N ASN A 11 -34.50 7.04 -7.88
CA ASN A 11 -33.39 6.62 -8.74
C ASN A 11 -33.01 7.67 -9.80
N GLU A 12 -33.97 8.48 -10.28
CA GLU A 12 -33.72 9.52 -11.28
C GLU A 12 -32.76 10.61 -10.77
N ASN A 13 -32.74 10.87 -9.46
CA ASN A 13 -31.91 11.92 -8.85
C ASN A 13 -30.57 11.41 -8.29
N ILE A 14 -30.33 10.10 -8.27
CA ILE A 14 -29.08 9.54 -7.76
C ILE A 14 -27.92 9.85 -8.70
N THR A 15 -28.13 9.66 -10.00
CA THR A 15 -27.10 9.89 -11.02
C THR A 15 -26.68 11.36 -11.06
N SER A 16 -27.66 12.28 -11.03
CA SER A 16 -27.38 13.72 -11.01
C SER A 16 -26.71 14.17 -9.71
N GLY A 17 -27.12 13.60 -8.57
CA GLY A 17 -26.46 13.80 -7.28
C GLY A 17 -25.00 13.35 -7.28
N PHE A 18 -24.74 12.14 -7.78
CA PHE A 18 -23.38 11.60 -7.89
C PHE A 18 -22.50 12.44 -8.82
N GLN A 19 -23.02 12.80 -9.99
CA GLN A 19 -22.31 13.65 -10.96
C GLN A 19 -21.93 14.99 -10.33
N LYS A 20 -22.85 15.63 -9.60
CA LYS A 20 -22.61 16.92 -8.94
C LYS A 20 -21.55 16.82 -7.85
N VAL A 21 -21.57 15.74 -7.04
CA VAL A 21 -20.53 15.49 -6.04
C VAL A 21 -19.18 15.28 -6.72
N PHE A 22 -19.13 14.51 -7.82
CA PHE A 22 -17.90 14.27 -8.55
C PHE A 22 -17.31 15.55 -9.16
N THR A 23 -18.13 16.40 -9.79
CA THR A 23 -17.68 17.69 -10.33
C THR A 23 -17.16 18.59 -9.22
N THR A 24 -17.86 18.63 -8.08
CA THR A 24 -17.43 19.42 -6.92
C THR A 24 -16.06 18.96 -6.41
N ILE A 25 -15.82 17.63 -6.34
CA ILE A 25 -14.53 17.07 -5.92
C ILE A 25 -13.44 17.36 -6.95
N GLN A 26 -13.76 17.32 -8.24
CA GLN A 26 -12.81 17.61 -9.33
C GLN A 26 -12.32 19.07 -9.28
N ASP A 27 -13.21 20.03 -9.05
CA ASP A 27 -12.88 21.45 -8.98
C ASP A 27 -12.27 21.85 -7.62
N SER A 28 -12.39 20.98 -6.62
CA SER A 28 -11.83 21.19 -5.28
C SER A 28 -10.33 20.93 -5.24
N LYS A 29 -9.62 21.76 -4.47
CA LYS A 29 -8.19 21.61 -4.19
C LYS A 29 -7.97 21.46 -2.68
N ILE A 30 -7.03 20.61 -2.32
CA ILE A 30 -6.52 20.50 -0.96
C ILE A 30 -5.23 21.32 -0.85
N SER A 31 -5.21 22.23 0.12
CA SER A 31 -4.04 23.04 0.44
C SER A 31 -3.60 22.77 1.87
N VAL A 32 -2.32 22.44 2.05
CA VAL A 32 -1.69 22.32 3.36
C VAL A 32 -0.73 23.48 3.54
N SER A 33 -0.99 24.32 4.54
CA SER A 33 -0.20 25.50 4.84
C SER A 33 0.30 25.44 6.29
N SER A 34 1.51 25.93 6.52
CA SER A 34 2.04 26.10 7.88
C SER A 34 1.43 27.31 8.58
N LYS A 35 1.50 27.33 9.91
CA LYS A 35 1.10 28.48 10.73
C LYS A 35 1.84 29.78 10.38
N SER A 36 3.03 29.68 9.78
CA SER A 36 3.83 30.81 9.28
C SER A 36 3.37 31.35 7.92
N GLY A 37 2.27 30.82 7.35
CA GLY A 37 1.74 31.25 6.05
C GLY A 37 2.38 30.60 4.82
N LYS A 38 3.47 29.82 5.00
CA LYS A 38 4.08 29.08 3.89
C LYS A 38 3.19 27.90 3.48
N GLN A 39 2.80 27.86 2.21
CA GLN A 39 2.04 26.78 1.60
C GLN A 39 2.98 25.63 1.22
N TRP A 40 2.67 24.41 1.67
CA TRP A 40 3.48 23.21 1.47
C TRP A 40 2.92 22.31 0.38
N LEU A 41 1.60 22.28 0.25
CA LEU A 41 0.92 21.43 -0.71
C LEU A 41 -0.29 22.17 -1.26
N ASN A 42 -0.50 22.09 -2.57
CA ASN A 42 -1.70 22.57 -3.24
C ASN A 42 -2.01 21.66 -4.42
N ILE A 43 -2.85 20.66 -4.21
CA ILE A 43 -3.15 19.66 -5.24
C ILE A 43 -4.66 19.49 -5.39
N PRO A 44 -5.16 19.10 -6.57
CA PRO A 44 -6.56 18.73 -6.73
C PRO A 44 -6.96 17.60 -5.77
N LEU A 45 -8.15 17.70 -5.20
CA LEU A 45 -8.64 16.76 -4.19
C LEU A 45 -8.74 15.33 -4.72
N ILE A 46 -9.07 15.17 -6.01
CA ILE A 46 -9.14 13.86 -6.67
C ILE A 46 -7.79 13.12 -6.64
N PHE A 47 -6.67 13.82 -6.85
CA PHE A 47 -5.35 13.20 -6.76
C PHE A 47 -5.02 12.79 -5.33
N ALA A 48 -5.36 13.63 -4.35
CA ALA A 48 -5.17 13.29 -2.94
C ALA A 48 -5.97 12.03 -2.55
N LEU A 49 -7.20 11.88 -3.05
CA LEU A 49 -8.03 10.70 -2.81
C LEU A 49 -7.43 9.43 -3.43
N VAL A 50 -7.00 9.49 -4.69
CA VAL A 50 -6.36 8.35 -5.37
C VAL A 50 -5.08 7.93 -4.65
N ILE A 51 -4.26 8.90 -4.26
CA ILE A 51 -3.04 8.65 -3.48
C ILE A 51 -3.41 8.01 -2.14
N ALA A 52 -4.41 8.52 -1.42
CA ALA A 52 -4.81 7.96 -0.13
C ALA A 52 -5.25 6.50 -0.21
N ILE A 53 -5.87 6.09 -1.33
CA ILE A 53 -6.29 4.70 -1.58
C ILE A 53 -5.09 3.82 -1.92
N ILE A 54 -4.19 4.27 -2.81
CA ILE A 54 -3.09 3.44 -3.34
C ILE A 54 -1.88 3.40 -2.39
N PHE A 55 -1.60 4.49 -1.69
CA PHE A 55 -0.45 4.66 -0.81
C PHE A 55 -0.24 3.54 0.22
N PRO A 56 -1.25 3.06 0.98
CA PRO A 56 -1.03 2.00 1.97
C PRO A 56 -0.49 0.70 1.34
N PHE A 57 -0.95 0.35 0.14
CA PHE A 57 -0.47 -0.85 -0.56
C PHE A 57 1.00 -0.71 -0.97
N ILE A 58 1.37 0.44 -1.55
CA ILE A 58 2.75 0.74 -1.91
C ILE A 58 3.64 0.77 -0.67
N ALA A 59 3.17 1.35 0.44
CA ALA A 59 3.90 1.42 1.69
C ALA A 59 4.20 0.03 2.26
N ILE A 60 3.23 -0.89 2.25
CA ILE A 60 3.42 -2.28 2.68
C ILE A 60 4.47 -2.98 1.81
N LEU A 61 4.37 -2.83 0.48
CA LEU A 61 5.34 -3.43 -0.45
C LEU A 61 6.75 -2.86 -0.25
N ALA A 62 6.87 -1.55 -0.05
CA ALA A 62 8.14 -0.89 0.21
C ALA A 62 8.79 -1.43 1.50
N VAL A 63 8.01 -1.55 2.58
CA VAL A 63 8.50 -2.13 3.85
C VAL A 63 8.95 -3.58 3.65
N ALA A 64 8.17 -4.40 2.94
CA ALA A 64 8.53 -5.79 2.67
C ALA A 64 9.87 -5.91 1.91
N LEU A 65 10.08 -5.09 0.87
CA LEU A 65 11.32 -5.07 0.10
C LEU A 65 12.53 -4.65 0.95
N VAL A 66 12.36 -3.65 1.81
CA VAL A 66 13.42 -3.22 2.73
C VAL A 66 13.81 -4.36 3.67
N LEU A 67 12.84 -5.08 4.24
CA LEU A 67 13.11 -6.21 5.12
C LEU A 67 13.87 -7.33 4.41
N LEU A 68 13.45 -7.72 3.20
CA LEU A 68 14.14 -8.74 2.41
C LEU A 68 15.58 -8.33 2.05
N SER A 69 15.82 -7.04 1.84
CA SER A 69 17.16 -6.53 1.49
C SER A 69 18.14 -6.56 2.67
N ILE A 70 17.63 -6.49 3.90
CA ILE A 70 18.46 -6.45 5.12
C ILE A 70 18.81 -7.87 5.62
N ILE A 71 17.96 -8.86 5.37
CA ILE A 71 18.14 -10.23 5.89
C ILE A 71 19.17 -10.98 5.03
N LYS A 72 20.31 -11.36 5.64
CA LYS A 72 21.27 -12.29 5.04
C LYS A 72 20.88 -13.73 5.38
N ILE A 73 20.35 -14.47 4.40
CA ILE A 73 20.06 -15.90 4.56
C ILE A 73 21.36 -16.68 4.37
N THR A 74 21.96 -17.14 5.47
CA THR A 74 23.10 -18.07 5.44
C THR A 74 22.53 -19.48 5.53
N VAL A 75 22.72 -20.28 4.48
CA VAL A 75 22.32 -21.69 4.48
C VAL A 75 23.49 -22.50 4.99
N GLU A 76 23.41 -22.94 6.25
CA GLU A 76 24.37 -23.89 6.80
C GLU A 76 24.03 -25.29 6.24
N ARG A 77 24.94 -25.82 5.42
CA ARG A 77 24.89 -27.21 4.99
C ARG A 77 25.78 -28.01 5.94
N GLU A 78 25.19 -28.92 6.70
CA GLU A 78 25.98 -29.95 7.37
C GLU A 78 26.66 -30.80 6.30
N ILE A 79 27.96 -30.59 6.11
CA ILE A 79 28.79 -31.50 5.34
C ILE A 79 28.94 -32.72 6.23
N LYS A 80 28.12 -33.75 6.00
CA LYS A 80 28.45 -35.09 6.51
C LYS A 80 29.77 -35.45 5.85
N GLU A 81 30.87 -35.35 6.59
CA GLU A 81 32.10 -36.02 6.23
C GLU A 81 31.76 -37.51 6.16
N THR A 82 31.50 -37.98 4.94
CA THR A 82 31.68 -39.39 4.62
C THR A 82 33.14 -39.66 4.93
N LYS A 83 33.41 -40.18 6.13
CA LYS A 83 34.62 -40.93 6.42
C LYS A 83 34.60 -42.12 5.47
N ASP A 84 35.07 -41.88 4.26
CA ASP A 84 35.40 -42.92 3.32
C ASP A 84 36.62 -43.63 3.92
N PRO A 85 36.50 -44.87 4.42
CA PRO A 85 37.61 -45.55 5.08
C PRO A 85 38.72 -45.97 4.09
N ASN A 86 38.62 -45.60 2.81
CA ASN A 86 39.45 -46.13 1.74
C ASN A 86 40.33 -45.10 1.01
N LYS A 87 40.66 -43.96 1.66
CA LYS A 87 41.66 -43.01 1.13
C LYS A 87 42.94 -42.91 2.00
N MET A 88 43.34 -44.04 2.56
CA MET A 88 44.74 -44.38 2.81
C MET A 88 44.96 -45.61 1.91
N ILE A 89 45.54 -45.50 0.72
CA ILE A 89 46.98 -45.51 0.46
C ILE A 89 47.17 -45.07 -1.00
N GLU A 90 47.95 -44.01 -1.23
CA GLU A 90 48.90 -44.01 -2.34
C GLU A 90 50.06 -43.08 -1.97
N ILE A 91 51.14 -43.70 -1.49
CA ILE A 91 52.47 -43.10 -1.49
C ILE A 91 53.10 -43.56 -2.81
N LYS A 92 53.28 -42.63 -3.76
CA LYS A 92 54.46 -42.59 -4.64
C LYS A 92 54.61 -41.23 -5.30
#